data_AF-A0A3Q9IZF4-F1
#
_entry.id   AF-A0A3Q9IZF4-F1
#
_cell.length_a   1.000
_cell.length_b   1.000
_cell.length_c   1.000
_cell.angle_alpha   90.00
_cell.angle_beta   90.00
_cell.angle_gamma   90.00
#
_symmetry.space_group_name_H-M   'P 1'
#
loop_
_entity.id
_entity.type
_entity.pdbx_description
1 polymer ?
#
loop_
_entity_poly.entity_id
_entity_poly.type
_entity_poly.pdbx_seq_one_letter_code
_entity_poly.pdbx_strand_id
1 'polypeptide(L)'
;MSTPTAQLAAAGVSIWLDDLSRQRIITGNLADLIATRNVTGVTTNPTIFAGALANGESYAGQVKVLAERGASTDEAIFEITTDDVRAASDVFQPVFAATDGVDGRVSIEVSPDLAHDTEATIAEAKKLAAAVDRPNALIKIPATKAGLPAITEVIGAGISVNVTLIFSLERYGEVIDAYLAGVEKAKAAGHDISTLQSVASFFVSRVDTEVDKRLAAIGTPEAKALTSKAGIANARLAYELFEQRFADDRAKELLAAGATVQRPLWASTGVKDPNLPDTLYVTELVAPGTVNTMPEKTLQATFDHGVLEGDTITGNYADAHAVFDQLAAVGVDFADVTQVLEDEGVEKFIASWHELQETVSTALKSSLQGDA
;
A
#
# COMPACT_ATOMS: atom_id res chain seq x y z
N MET A 1 -2.05 -2.89 30.85
CA MET A 1 -2.06 -4.05 29.93
C MET A 1 -1.66 -3.54 28.55
N SER A 2 -0.88 -4.30 27.77
CA SER A 2 -0.53 -3.91 26.40
C SER A 2 -1.79 -3.95 25.53
N THR A 3 -2.06 -2.90 24.76
CA THR A 3 -3.17 -2.88 23.79
C THR A 3 -2.90 -3.91 22.68
N PRO A 4 -3.94 -4.42 21.99
CA PRO A 4 -3.77 -5.30 20.84
C PRO A 4 -2.83 -4.74 19.76
N THR A 5 -2.90 -3.45 19.43
CA THR A 5 -1.98 -2.82 18.47
C THR A 5 -0.53 -2.81 18.96
N ALA A 6 -0.30 -2.64 20.26
CA ALA A 6 1.03 -2.73 20.83
C ALA A 6 1.55 -4.18 20.83
N GLN A 7 0.67 -5.18 20.99
CA GLN A 7 1.04 -6.59 20.84
C GLN A 7 1.40 -6.93 19.38
N LEU A 8 0.62 -6.42 18.42
CA LEU A 8 0.88 -6.58 16.99
C LEU A 8 2.23 -5.95 16.58
N ALA A 9 2.50 -4.73 17.04
CA ALA A 9 3.80 -4.08 16.82
C ALA A 9 4.95 -4.88 17.47
N ALA A 10 4.75 -5.41 18.68
CA ALA A 10 5.75 -6.24 19.36
C ALA A 10 5.99 -7.59 18.66
N ALA A 11 5.01 -8.10 17.89
CA ALA A 11 5.17 -9.28 17.04
C ALA A 11 5.94 -9.00 15.73
N GLY A 12 6.37 -7.75 15.50
CA GLY A 12 7.17 -7.35 14.35
C GLY A 12 6.35 -6.91 13.14
N VAL A 13 5.06 -6.57 13.32
CA VAL A 13 4.20 -6.03 12.27
C VAL A 13 4.09 -4.51 12.42
N SER A 14 4.58 -3.76 11.43
CA SER A 14 4.38 -2.30 11.39
C SER A 14 2.93 -1.98 11.02
N ILE A 15 2.31 -1.05 11.76
CA ILE A 15 0.92 -0.66 11.55
C ILE A 15 0.89 0.65 10.76
N TRP A 16 0.39 0.61 9.54
CA TRP A 16 0.22 1.80 8.71
C TRP A 16 -1.26 2.17 8.58
N LEU A 17 -1.53 3.47 8.45
CA LEU A 17 -2.88 3.98 8.18
C LEU A 17 -3.12 4.06 6.67
N ASP A 18 -4.22 3.50 6.19
CA ASP A 18 -4.68 3.63 4.80
C ASP A 18 -5.65 4.81 4.65
N ASP A 19 -5.19 5.99 5.03
CA ASP A 19 -5.90 7.27 4.95
C ASP A 19 -4.95 8.45 5.18
N LEU A 20 -5.08 9.52 4.42
CA LEU A 20 -4.40 10.79 4.69
C LEU A 20 -5.28 11.96 4.25
N SER A 21 -5.44 12.93 5.13
CA SER A 21 -6.05 14.21 4.79
C SER A 21 -5.35 15.34 5.52
N ARG A 22 -5.37 16.53 4.91
CA ARG A 22 -4.93 17.77 5.54
C ARG A 22 -5.55 18.00 6.91
N GLN A 23 -6.85 17.69 7.06
CA GLN A 23 -7.55 17.83 8.33
C GLN A 23 -6.89 17.00 9.44
N ARG A 24 -6.49 15.74 9.16
CA ARG A 24 -5.82 14.90 10.16
C ARG A 24 -4.46 15.45 10.58
N ILE A 25 -3.74 16.08 9.65
CA ILE A 25 -2.44 16.70 9.90
C ILE A 25 -2.63 17.93 10.80
N ILE A 26 -3.47 18.89 10.39
CA ILE A 26 -3.60 20.19 11.09
C ILE A 26 -4.29 20.07 12.46
N THR A 27 -5.17 19.09 12.64
CA THR A 27 -5.86 18.86 13.92
C THR A 27 -5.00 18.08 14.93
N GLY A 28 -3.85 17.55 14.51
CA GLY A 28 -3.01 16.68 15.34
C GLY A 28 -3.53 15.24 15.45
N ASN A 29 -4.62 14.87 14.76
CA ASN A 29 -5.14 13.51 14.77
C ASN A 29 -4.11 12.47 14.28
N LEU A 30 -3.33 12.79 13.24
CA LEU A 30 -2.29 11.87 12.76
C LEU A 30 -1.22 11.61 13.84
N ALA A 31 -0.81 12.65 14.57
CA ALA A 31 0.12 12.52 15.69
C ALA A 31 -0.48 11.73 16.87
N ASP A 32 -1.78 11.89 17.13
CA ASP A 32 -2.50 11.12 18.15
C ASP A 32 -2.56 9.62 17.80
N LEU A 33 -2.79 9.27 16.53
CA LEU A 33 -2.77 7.87 16.08
C LEU A 33 -1.37 7.23 16.22
N ILE A 34 -0.31 7.98 15.95
CA ILE A 34 1.07 7.53 16.22
C ILE A 34 1.24 7.23 17.71
N ALA A 35 0.84 8.17 18.57
CA ALA A 35 1.05 8.08 20.01
C ALA A 35 0.17 7.01 20.69
N THR A 36 -1.06 6.81 20.22
CA THR A 36 -2.07 6.04 20.95
C THR A 36 -2.52 4.76 20.25
N ARG A 37 -2.20 4.58 18.97
CA ARG A 37 -2.56 3.38 18.17
C ARG A 37 -1.36 2.67 17.56
N ASN A 38 -0.13 3.10 17.89
CA ASN A 38 1.11 2.53 17.36
C ASN A 38 1.23 2.63 15.83
N VAL A 39 0.60 3.65 15.21
CA VAL A 39 0.75 3.87 13.77
C VAL A 39 2.18 4.32 13.47
N THR A 40 2.83 3.67 12.51
CA THR A 40 4.21 3.94 12.12
C THR A 40 4.39 4.30 10.65
N GLY A 41 3.30 4.42 9.88
CA GLY A 41 3.34 4.92 8.51
C GLY A 41 1.96 5.21 7.96
N VAL A 42 1.89 5.74 6.75
CA VAL A 42 0.63 6.09 6.10
C VAL A 42 0.71 5.90 4.58
N THR A 43 -0.40 5.50 3.97
CA THR A 43 -0.56 5.39 2.52
C THR A 43 -1.66 6.32 2.01
N THR A 44 -1.43 6.89 0.83
CA THR A 44 -2.47 7.58 0.06
C THR A 44 -2.92 6.72 -1.13
N ASN A 45 -4.06 7.10 -1.71
CA ASN A 45 -4.52 6.69 -3.03
C ASN A 45 -5.49 7.75 -3.57
N PRO A 46 -5.85 7.72 -4.87
CA PRO A 46 -6.75 8.71 -5.45
C PRO A 46 -8.11 8.83 -4.73
N THR A 47 -8.70 7.70 -4.30
CA THR A 47 -9.99 7.68 -3.59
C THR A 47 -9.93 8.44 -2.26
N ILE A 48 -8.85 8.27 -1.50
CA ILE A 48 -8.60 8.97 -0.24
C ILE A 48 -8.57 10.50 -0.48
N PHE A 49 -7.81 10.95 -1.49
CA PHE A 49 -7.72 12.37 -1.80
C PHE A 49 -9.03 12.94 -2.34
N ALA A 50 -9.77 12.20 -3.18
CA ALA A 50 -11.08 12.62 -3.68
C ALA A 50 -12.03 12.88 -2.50
N GLY A 51 -12.13 11.92 -1.57
CA GLY A 51 -12.94 12.05 -0.37
C GLY A 51 -12.50 13.19 0.56
N ALA A 52 -11.19 13.41 0.71
CA ALA A 52 -10.67 14.49 1.55
C ALA A 52 -10.97 15.88 0.94
N LEU A 53 -10.78 16.04 -0.36
CA LEU A 53 -11.01 17.31 -1.07
C LEU A 53 -12.49 17.65 -1.20
N ALA A 54 -13.35 16.64 -1.39
CA ALA A 54 -14.80 16.84 -1.45
C ALA A 54 -15.38 17.41 -0.14
N ASN A 55 -14.76 17.10 1.01
CA ASN A 55 -15.29 17.41 2.34
C ASN A 55 -14.54 18.53 3.08
N GLY A 56 -13.55 19.18 2.47
CA GLY A 56 -12.54 19.92 3.22
C GLY A 56 -12.54 21.44 3.04
N GLU A 57 -13.09 22.17 4.01
CA GLU A 57 -12.75 23.59 4.25
C GLU A 57 -11.21 23.78 4.37
N SER A 58 -10.51 22.76 4.85
CA SER A 58 -9.05 22.76 5.00
C SER A 58 -8.27 22.94 3.69
N TYR A 59 -8.88 22.66 2.53
CA TYR A 59 -8.23 22.84 1.22
C TYR A 59 -8.59 24.18 0.57
N ALA A 60 -9.64 24.86 1.02
CA ALA A 60 -10.21 26.03 0.34
C ALA A 60 -9.18 27.15 0.10
N GLY A 61 -8.33 27.44 1.09
CA GLY A 61 -7.29 28.46 0.97
C GLY A 61 -6.28 28.17 -0.14
N GLN A 62 -5.78 26.93 -0.24
CA GLN A 62 -4.83 26.57 -1.28
C GLN A 62 -5.49 26.48 -2.65
N VAL A 63 -6.70 25.92 -2.74
CA VAL A 63 -7.48 25.87 -3.98
C VAL A 63 -7.70 27.28 -4.54
N LYS A 64 -7.99 28.26 -3.68
CA LYS A 64 -8.12 29.67 -4.10
C LYS A 64 -6.83 30.21 -4.71
N VAL A 65 -5.69 30.04 -4.04
CA VAL A 65 -4.38 30.48 -4.56
C VAL A 65 -4.04 29.82 -5.90
N LEU A 66 -4.33 28.51 -6.03
CA LEU A 66 -4.12 27.77 -7.27
C LEU A 66 -5.03 28.24 -8.40
N ALA A 67 -6.29 28.52 -8.09
CA ALA A 67 -7.25 29.03 -9.05
C ALA A 67 -6.87 30.45 -9.55
N GLU A 68 -6.45 31.35 -8.64
CA GLU A 68 -5.96 32.69 -8.98
C GLU A 68 -4.70 32.66 -9.86
N ARG A 69 -3.83 31.65 -9.67
CA ARG A 69 -2.66 31.40 -10.52
C ARG A 69 -3.00 30.80 -11.89
N GLY A 70 -4.25 30.39 -12.10
CA GLY A 70 -4.68 29.70 -13.32
C GLY A 70 -4.10 28.29 -13.45
N ALA A 71 -3.84 27.61 -12.32
CA ALA A 71 -3.36 26.23 -12.33
C ALA A 71 -4.36 25.29 -13.01
N SER A 72 -3.85 24.36 -13.82
CA SER A 72 -4.62 23.23 -14.32
C SER A 72 -5.05 22.28 -13.18
N THR A 73 -6.03 21.43 -13.45
CA THR A 73 -6.48 20.41 -12.49
C THR A 73 -5.35 19.49 -12.04
N ASP A 74 -4.52 19.01 -12.96
CA ASP A 74 -3.41 18.11 -12.64
C ASP A 74 -2.31 18.81 -11.84
N GLU A 75 -2.00 20.09 -12.16
CA GLU A 75 -1.06 20.89 -11.36
C GLU A 75 -1.58 21.11 -9.94
N ALA A 76 -2.88 21.38 -9.79
CA ALA A 76 -3.51 21.56 -8.49
C ALA A 76 -3.48 20.27 -7.66
N ILE A 77 -3.84 19.12 -8.25
CA ILE A 77 -3.74 17.82 -7.58
C ILE A 77 -2.28 17.55 -7.17
N PHE A 78 -1.33 17.75 -8.07
CA PHE A 78 0.08 17.55 -7.79
C PHE A 78 0.57 18.41 -6.62
N GLU A 79 0.27 19.72 -6.62
CA GLU A 79 0.70 20.64 -5.56
C GLU A 79 0.03 20.30 -4.22
N ILE A 80 -1.29 20.07 -4.20
CA ILE A 80 -2.04 19.76 -2.98
C ILE A 80 -1.55 18.44 -2.35
N THR A 81 -1.44 17.38 -3.14
CA THR A 81 -1.10 16.04 -2.63
C THR A 81 0.36 15.96 -2.18
N THR A 82 1.29 16.59 -2.90
CA THR A 82 2.70 16.64 -2.48
C THR A 82 2.91 17.49 -1.22
N ASP A 83 2.15 18.58 -1.05
CA ASP A 83 2.18 19.38 0.19
C ASP A 83 1.68 18.59 1.39
N ASP A 84 0.56 17.88 1.26
CA ASP A 84 0.02 17.05 2.34
C ASP A 84 0.98 15.91 2.71
N VAL A 85 1.57 15.24 1.72
CA VAL A 85 2.55 14.16 1.94
C VAL A 85 3.84 14.71 2.57
N ARG A 86 4.29 15.90 2.19
CA ARG A 86 5.43 16.57 2.83
C ARG A 86 5.13 16.89 4.30
N ALA A 87 3.96 17.44 4.58
CA ALA A 87 3.55 17.76 5.95
C ALA A 87 3.36 16.50 6.81
N ALA A 88 2.77 15.43 6.26
CA ALA A 88 2.67 14.14 6.94
C ALA A 88 4.05 13.53 7.20
N SER A 89 4.98 13.67 6.25
CA SER A 89 6.36 13.21 6.40
C SER A 89 7.05 13.90 7.57
N ASP A 90 6.79 15.19 7.77
CA ASP A 90 7.29 15.95 8.93
C ASP A 90 6.68 15.44 10.25
N VAL A 91 5.40 15.07 10.28
CA VAL A 91 4.75 14.46 11.46
C VAL A 91 5.37 13.10 11.81
N PHE A 92 5.74 12.30 10.81
CA PHE A 92 6.34 10.98 11.00
C PHE A 92 7.86 11.01 11.24
N GLN A 93 8.51 12.17 11.19
CA GLN A 93 9.96 12.28 11.38
C GLN A 93 10.46 11.62 12.67
N PRO A 94 9.81 11.76 13.85
CA PRO A 94 10.28 11.12 15.07
C PRO A 94 10.27 9.58 14.97
N VAL A 95 9.27 9.00 14.30
CA VAL A 95 9.17 7.55 14.07
C VAL A 95 10.25 7.11 13.08
N PHE A 96 10.45 7.88 12.01
CA PHE A 96 11.49 7.63 11.01
C PHE A 96 12.88 7.60 11.66
N ALA A 97 13.19 8.59 12.50
CA ALA A 97 14.47 8.63 13.21
C ALA A 97 14.62 7.49 14.24
N ALA A 98 13.56 7.17 14.99
CA ALA A 98 13.60 6.12 16.01
C ALA A 98 13.72 4.70 15.46
N THR A 99 13.45 4.51 14.16
CA THR A 99 13.48 3.21 13.49
C THR A 99 14.57 3.11 12.42
N ASP A 100 15.54 4.02 12.44
CA ASP A 100 16.62 4.10 11.43
C ASP A 100 16.09 4.11 9.99
N GLY A 101 14.95 4.78 9.82
CA GLY A 101 14.23 4.89 8.57
C GLY A 101 13.47 3.65 8.14
N VAL A 102 13.38 2.58 8.94
CA VAL A 102 12.54 1.43 8.58
C VAL A 102 11.08 1.86 8.49
N ASP A 103 10.56 2.55 9.51
CA ASP A 103 9.21 3.10 9.52
C ASP A 103 9.21 4.63 9.46
N GLY A 104 8.10 5.27 9.84
CA GLY A 104 7.85 6.70 9.66
C GLY A 104 7.60 7.06 8.20
N ARG A 105 7.12 6.12 7.39
CA ARG A 105 7.01 6.24 5.93
C ARG A 105 5.67 6.79 5.47
N VAL A 106 5.68 7.62 4.43
CA VAL A 106 4.48 8.24 3.83
C VAL A 106 4.47 7.94 2.34
N SER A 107 3.48 7.21 1.84
CA SER A 107 3.42 6.84 0.43
C SER A 107 2.58 7.82 -0.39
N ILE A 108 3.07 8.24 -1.56
CA ILE A 108 2.36 9.03 -2.57
C ILE A 108 2.35 8.28 -3.90
N GLU A 109 1.21 8.25 -4.59
CA GLU A 109 1.03 7.44 -5.79
C GLU A 109 1.26 8.24 -7.07
N VAL A 110 1.86 7.60 -8.08
CA VAL A 110 1.85 8.11 -9.47
C VAL A 110 0.42 8.12 -10.01
N SER A 111 0.17 8.90 -11.07
CA SER A 111 -1.13 8.89 -11.74
C SER A 111 -1.46 7.48 -12.25
N PRO A 112 -2.66 6.93 -11.94
CA PRO A 112 -3.10 5.65 -12.48
C PRO A 112 -3.19 5.62 -14.01
N ASP A 113 -3.34 6.78 -14.67
CA ASP A 113 -3.34 6.87 -16.13
C ASP A 113 -2.02 6.41 -16.76
N LEU A 114 -0.93 6.42 -15.97
CA LEU A 114 0.39 6.00 -16.40
C LEU A 114 0.69 4.53 -16.10
N ALA A 115 -0.28 3.77 -15.55
CA ALA A 115 -0.07 2.38 -15.12
C ALA A 115 0.45 1.44 -16.23
N HIS A 116 0.29 1.81 -17.50
CA HIS A 116 0.78 1.07 -18.66
C HIS A 116 1.90 1.80 -19.45
N ASP A 117 2.42 2.92 -18.94
CA ASP A 117 3.51 3.70 -19.54
C ASP A 117 4.71 3.76 -18.58
N THR A 118 5.73 2.95 -18.89
CA THR A 118 6.95 2.84 -18.08
C THR A 118 7.70 4.17 -17.98
N GLU A 119 7.93 4.87 -19.09
CA GLU A 119 8.77 6.07 -19.11
C GLU A 119 8.06 7.24 -18.43
N ALA A 120 6.76 7.39 -18.67
CA ALA A 120 5.95 8.40 -18.00
C ALA A 120 5.89 8.15 -16.48
N THR A 121 5.73 6.89 -16.05
CA THR A 121 5.78 6.51 -14.63
C THR A 121 7.11 6.88 -13.99
N ILE A 122 8.25 6.60 -14.65
CA ILE A 122 9.57 6.95 -14.13
C ILE A 122 9.72 8.47 -13.98
N ALA A 123 9.29 9.23 -14.99
CA ALA A 123 9.37 10.68 -14.98
C ALA A 123 8.53 11.29 -13.85
N GLU A 124 7.29 10.81 -13.68
CA GLU A 124 6.41 11.29 -12.63
C GLU A 124 6.91 10.89 -11.23
N ALA A 125 7.39 9.66 -11.06
CA ALA A 125 7.96 9.20 -9.80
C ALA A 125 9.12 10.10 -9.31
N LYS A 126 10.04 10.46 -10.22
CA LYS A 126 11.13 11.39 -9.93
C LYS A 126 10.63 12.79 -9.60
N LYS A 127 9.60 13.27 -10.32
CA LYS A 127 8.96 14.56 -10.08
C LYS A 127 8.30 14.62 -8.70
N LEU A 128 7.56 13.58 -8.32
CA LEU A 128 6.92 13.46 -7.00
C LEU A 128 7.96 13.41 -5.88
N ALA A 129 9.00 12.60 -6.02
CA ALA A 129 10.07 12.50 -5.03
C ALA A 129 10.75 13.86 -4.80
N ALA A 130 11.08 14.57 -5.89
CA ALA A 130 11.67 15.91 -5.82
C ALA A 130 10.72 16.97 -5.25
N ALA A 131 9.41 16.87 -5.54
CA ALA A 131 8.43 17.82 -5.00
C ALA A 131 8.19 17.59 -3.50
N VAL A 132 8.05 16.34 -3.06
CA VAL A 132 7.87 16.03 -1.64
C VAL A 132 9.13 16.40 -0.85
N ASP A 133 10.32 16.09 -1.38
CA ASP A 133 11.62 16.44 -0.79
C ASP A 133 11.75 16.02 0.69
N ARG A 134 11.40 14.75 0.96
CA ARG A 134 11.54 14.13 2.29
C ARG A 134 12.07 12.70 2.17
N PRO A 135 13.06 12.31 2.99
CA PRO A 135 13.70 11.00 2.89
C PRO A 135 12.79 9.83 3.30
N ASN A 136 11.71 10.13 4.03
CA ASN A 136 10.72 9.16 4.48
C ASN A 136 9.51 9.02 3.53
N ALA A 137 9.51 9.72 2.40
CA ALA A 137 8.51 9.51 1.36
C ALA A 137 8.77 8.20 0.59
N LEU A 138 7.70 7.53 0.21
CA LEU A 138 7.70 6.39 -0.72
C LEU A 138 6.91 6.76 -1.96
N ILE A 139 7.47 6.52 -3.14
CA ILE A 139 6.68 6.62 -4.38
C ILE A 139 5.95 5.30 -4.59
N LYS A 140 4.64 5.37 -4.73
CA LYS A 140 3.79 4.22 -4.90
C LYS A 140 3.56 3.96 -6.39
N ILE A 141 3.95 2.77 -6.85
CA ILE A 141 3.93 2.38 -8.26
C ILE A 141 3.19 1.04 -8.38
N PRO A 142 2.19 0.92 -9.28
CA PRO A 142 1.47 -0.34 -9.46
C PRO A 142 2.36 -1.41 -10.11
N ALA A 143 2.19 -2.65 -9.69
CA ALA A 143 2.94 -3.82 -10.16
C ALA A 143 2.44 -4.35 -11.52
N THR A 144 1.95 -3.48 -12.41
CA THR A 144 1.64 -3.92 -13.78
C THR A 144 2.91 -4.38 -14.50
N LYS A 145 2.78 -5.09 -15.62
CA LYS A 145 3.97 -5.47 -16.44
C LYS A 145 4.81 -4.24 -16.84
N ALA A 146 4.16 -3.09 -17.09
CA ALA A 146 4.85 -1.83 -17.41
C ALA A 146 5.43 -1.13 -16.17
N GLY A 147 4.85 -1.33 -14.99
CA GLY A 147 5.33 -0.78 -13.73
C GLY A 147 6.61 -1.45 -13.20
N LEU A 148 6.82 -2.74 -13.47
CA LEU A 148 8.02 -3.46 -13.04
C LEU A 148 9.36 -2.82 -13.47
N PRO A 149 9.58 -2.49 -14.76
CA PRO A 149 10.78 -1.76 -15.16
C PRO A 149 10.85 -0.36 -14.54
N ALA A 150 9.71 0.32 -14.35
CA ALA A 150 9.68 1.63 -13.69
C ALA A 150 10.13 1.54 -12.22
N ILE A 151 9.67 0.53 -11.47
CA ILE A 151 10.11 0.24 -10.09
C ILE A 151 11.62 0.08 -10.04
N THR A 152 12.18 -0.72 -10.97
CA THR A 152 13.64 -0.95 -11.06
C THR A 152 14.39 0.37 -11.27
N GLU A 153 13.96 1.20 -12.23
CA GLU A 153 14.62 2.47 -12.54
C GLU A 153 14.49 3.52 -11.43
N VAL A 154 13.35 3.57 -10.76
CA VAL A 154 13.10 4.52 -9.66
C VAL A 154 13.94 4.16 -8.44
N ILE A 155 13.99 2.88 -8.05
CA ILE A 155 14.90 2.42 -6.99
C ILE A 155 16.36 2.65 -7.41
N GLY A 156 16.70 2.35 -8.66
CA GLY A 156 18.04 2.60 -9.22
C GLY A 156 18.48 4.07 -9.15
N ALA A 157 17.53 5.01 -9.13
CA ALA A 157 17.77 6.44 -8.94
C ALA A 157 17.85 6.87 -7.47
N GLY A 158 17.87 5.92 -6.53
CA GLY A 158 17.97 6.18 -5.10
C GLY A 158 16.64 6.55 -4.43
N ILE A 159 15.50 6.23 -5.06
CA ILE A 159 14.16 6.58 -4.55
C ILE A 159 13.50 5.34 -3.94
N SER A 160 12.97 5.48 -2.72
CA SER A 160 12.26 4.40 -2.04
C SER A 160 10.84 4.21 -2.60
N VAL A 161 10.40 2.97 -2.78
CA VAL A 161 9.17 2.64 -3.53
C VAL A 161 8.22 1.77 -2.72
N ASN A 162 6.93 2.13 -2.71
CA ASN A 162 5.83 1.26 -2.31
C ASN A 162 5.24 0.58 -3.57
N VAL A 163 5.49 -0.70 -3.78
CA VAL A 163 4.91 -1.42 -4.91
C VAL A 163 3.47 -1.80 -4.58
N THR A 164 2.50 -1.51 -5.47
CA THR A 164 1.08 -1.75 -5.19
C THR A 164 0.38 -2.62 -6.23
N LEU A 165 -0.90 -2.97 -6.01
CA LEU A 165 -1.71 -3.85 -6.86
C LEU A 165 -1.06 -5.24 -7.08
N ILE A 166 -0.55 -5.85 -6.01
CA ILE A 166 -0.01 -7.22 -6.06
C ILE A 166 -1.09 -8.20 -5.59
N PHE A 167 -1.48 -9.13 -6.47
CA PHE A 167 -2.54 -10.11 -6.20
C PHE A 167 -2.10 -11.57 -6.33
N SER A 168 -1.01 -11.84 -7.05
CA SER A 168 -0.51 -13.20 -7.30
C SER A 168 0.92 -13.40 -6.81
N LEU A 169 1.26 -14.65 -6.50
CA LEU A 169 2.62 -15.04 -6.13
C LEU A 169 3.60 -14.86 -7.30
N GLU A 170 3.15 -15.13 -8.53
CA GLU A 170 3.93 -14.87 -9.74
C GLU A 170 4.32 -13.39 -9.81
N ARG A 171 3.32 -12.50 -9.71
CA ARG A 171 3.57 -11.07 -9.73
C ARG A 171 4.47 -10.63 -8.60
N TYR A 172 4.27 -11.18 -7.39
CA TYR A 172 5.11 -10.83 -6.25
C TYR A 172 6.58 -11.24 -6.47
N GLY A 173 6.82 -12.41 -7.06
CA GLY A 173 8.17 -12.82 -7.46
C GLY A 173 8.82 -11.83 -8.43
N GLU A 174 8.08 -11.36 -9.43
CA GLU A 174 8.57 -10.34 -10.36
C GLU A 174 8.86 -8.99 -9.67
N VAL A 175 8.05 -8.62 -8.67
CA VAL A 175 8.26 -7.41 -7.86
C VAL A 175 9.54 -7.50 -7.03
N ILE A 176 9.81 -8.66 -6.42
CA ILE A 176 11.07 -8.89 -5.69
C ILE A 176 12.26 -8.79 -6.66
N ASP A 177 12.16 -9.37 -7.85
CA ASP A 177 13.22 -9.27 -8.86
C ASP A 177 13.50 -7.83 -9.31
N ALA A 178 12.43 -7.04 -9.53
CA ALA A 178 12.53 -5.63 -9.88
C ALA A 178 13.17 -4.81 -8.74
N TYR A 179 12.83 -5.11 -7.49
CA TYR A 179 13.45 -4.49 -6.31
C TYR A 179 14.94 -4.77 -6.25
N LEU A 180 15.34 -6.05 -6.30
CA LEU A 180 16.77 -6.43 -6.24
C LEU A 180 17.55 -5.82 -7.41
N ALA A 181 16.99 -5.80 -8.62
CA ALA A 181 17.59 -5.15 -9.78
C ALA A 181 17.74 -3.64 -9.61
N GLY A 182 16.76 -2.99 -8.98
CA GLY A 182 16.82 -1.58 -8.65
C GLY A 182 17.92 -1.27 -7.64
N VAL A 183 18.05 -2.08 -6.59
CA VAL A 183 19.11 -1.95 -5.57
C VAL A 183 20.49 -2.15 -6.20
N GLU A 184 20.65 -3.12 -7.10
CA GLU A 184 21.89 -3.33 -7.86
C GLU A 184 22.27 -2.09 -8.68
N LYS A 185 21.31 -1.49 -9.38
CA LYS A 185 21.52 -0.23 -10.12
C LYS A 185 21.87 0.92 -9.20
N ALA A 186 21.17 1.07 -8.08
CA ALA A 186 21.42 2.13 -7.11
C ALA A 186 22.85 2.04 -6.55
N LYS A 187 23.27 0.83 -6.18
CA LYS A 187 24.64 0.54 -5.74
C LYS A 187 25.67 0.89 -6.81
N ALA A 188 25.43 0.48 -8.06
CA ALA A 188 26.33 0.76 -9.18
C ALA A 188 26.43 2.27 -9.50
N ALA A 189 25.35 3.02 -9.29
CA ALA A 189 25.29 4.48 -9.43
C ALA A 189 25.86 5.24 -8.20
N GLY A 190 26.28 4.54 -7.14
CA GLY A 190 26.88 5.14 -5.95
C GLY A 190 25.88 5.71 -4.94
N HIS A 191 24.60 5.32 -5.03
CA HIS A 191 23.61 5.65 -4.00
C HIS A 191 23.85 4.80 -2.74
N ASP A 192 23.54 5.38 -1.57
CA ASP A 192 23.57 4.66 -0.30
C ASP A 192 22.35 3.72 -0.19
N ILE A 193 22.56 2.45 -0.55
CA ILE A 193 21.52 1.42 -0.54
C ILE A 193 21.00 1.06 0.85
N SER A 194 21.68 1.47 1.93
CA SER A 194 21.20 1.22 3.30
C SER A 194 20.02 2.10 3.71
N THR A 195 19.84 3.21 2.98
CA THR A 195 18.73 4.14 3.21
C THR A 195 17.50 3.82 2.38
N LEU A 196 17.65 2.99 1.34
CA LEU A 196 16.56 2.59 0.47
C LEU A 196 15.63 1.64 1.18
N GLN A 197 14.34 1.96 1.16
CA GLN A 197 13.29 1.07 1.65
C GLN A 197 12.32 0.75 0.52
N SER A 198 11.73 -0.44 0.60
CA SER A 198 10.59 -0.78 -0.23
C SER A 198 9.63 -1.67 0.52
N VAL A 199 8.35 -1.53 0.19
CA VAL A 199 7.27 -2.41 0.65
C VAL A 199 6.52 -2.94 -0.55
N ALA A 200 6.03 -4.17 -0.45
CA ALA A 200 5.23 -4.82 -1.49
C ALA A 200 3.78 -4.98 -1.00
N SER A 201 2.92 -4.05 -1.40
CA SER A 201 1.50 -4.01 -1.02
C SER A 201 0.70 -5.12 -1.71
N PHE A 202 0.59 -6.24 -1.00
CA PHE A 202 -0.12 -7.46 -1.38
C PHE A 202 -1.56 -7.42 -0.87
N PHE A 203 -2.53 -7.49 -1.80
CA PHE A 203 -3.94 -7.26 -1.51
C PHE A 203 -4.64 -8.51 -0.99
N VAL A 204 -5.40 -8.37 0.11
CA VAL A 204 -6.02 -9.50 0.82
C VAL A 204 -7.51 -9.62 0.53
N SER A 205 -8.35 -8.69 1.01
CA SER A 205 -9.82 -8.86 0.97
C SER A 205 -10.43 -8.91 -0.43
N ARG A 206 -9.76 -8.33 -1.44
CA ARG A 206 -10.22 -8.39 -2.84
C ARG A 206 -10.15 -9.82 -3.39
N VAL A 207 -9.19 -10.62 -2.92
CA VAL A 207 -9.05 -12.02 -3.32
C VAL A 207 -10.23 -12.83 -2.84
N ASP A 208 -10.60 -12.71 -1.56
CA ASP A 208 -11.80 -13.39 -1.04
C ASP A 208 -13.06 -12.93 -1.76
N THR A 209 -13.22 -11.63 -2.04
CA THR A 209 -14.41 -11.11 -2.73
C THR A 209 -14.63 -11.79 -4.09
N GLU A 210 -13.58 -11.91 -4.91
CA GLU A 210 -13.70 -12.53 -6.25
C GLU A 210 -13.76 -14.05 -6.17
N VAL A 211 -12.98 -14.69 -5.30
CA VAL A 211 -13.01 -16.16 -5.13
C VAL A 211 -14.37 -16.60 -4.56
N ASP A 212 -14.91 -15.92 -3.56
CA ASP A 212 -16.19 -16.26 -2.93
C ASP A 212 -17.35 -16.15 -3.92
N LYS A 213 -17.29 -15.15 -4.83
CA LYS A 213 -18.25 -15.04 -5.95
C LYS A 213 -18.18 -16.24 -6.89
N ARG A 214 -16.98 -16.74 -7.22
CA ARG A 214 -16.80 -17.93 -8.06
C ARG A 214 -17.24 -19.21 -7.34
N LEU A 215 -16.90 -19.35 -6.06
CA LEU A 215 -17.34 -20.47 -5.22
C LEU A 215 -18.87 -20.53 -5.08
N ALA A 216 -19.52 -19.37 -4.92
CA ALA A 216 -20.98 -19.27 -4.90
C ALA A 216 -21.62 -19.69 -6.23
N ALA A 217 -20.98 -19.37 -7.37
CA ALA A 217 -21.44 -19.81 -8.69
C ALA A 217 -21.27 -21.32 -8.91
N ILE A 218 -20.22 -21.93 -8.34
CA ILE A 218 -20.01 -23.39 -8.34
C ILE A 218 -21.09 -24.09 -7.49
N GLY A 219 -21.39 -23.56 -6.31
CA GLY A 219 -22.56 -23.94 -5.51
C GLY A 219 -22.52 -25.33 -4.85
N THR A 220 -21.36 -26.01 -4.84
CA THR A 220 -21.21 -27.30 -4.14
C THR A 220 -20.89 -27.11 -2.65
N PRO A 221 -21.18 -28.11 -1.79
CA PRO A 221 -20.78 -28.06 -0.37
C PRO A 221 -19.27 -27.86 -0.18
N GLU A 222 -18.46 -28.48 -1.04
CA GLU A 222 -17.00 -28.36 -1.03
C GLU A 222 -16.56 -26.93 -1.36
N ALA A 223 -17.15 -26.31 -2.39
CA ALA A 223 -16.86 -24.93 -2.74
C ALA A 223 -17.28 -23.95 -1.63
N LYS A 224 -18.45 -24.15 -1.02
CA LYS A 224 -18.93 -23.34 0.10
C LYS A 224 -18.01 -23.44 1.33
N ALA A 225 -17.35 -24.58 1.54
CA ALA A 225 -16.41 -24.76 2.64
C ALA A 225 -15.09 -23.99 2.46
N LEU A 226 -14.86 -23.41 1.27
CA LEU A 226 -13.67 -22.61 0.94
C LEU A 226 -13.89 -21.10 1.01
N THR A 227 -15.13 -20.66 1.27
CA THR A 227 -15.47 -19.23 1.37
C THR A 227 -14.61 -18.53 2.42
N SER A 228 -14.08 -17.35 2.05
CA SER A 228 -13.26 -16.48 2.89
C SER A 228 -11.92 -17.08 3.36
N LYS A 229 -11.38 -18.05 2.61
CA LYS A 229 -10.07 -18.67 2.90
C LYS A 229 -8.95 -18.23 1.95
N ALA A 230 -9.30 -17.75 0.76
CA ALA A 230 -8.32 -17.54 -0.31
C ALA A 230 -7.39 -16.36 -0.03
N GLY A 231 -7.91 -15.26 0.52
CA GLY A 231 -7.13 -14.05 0.81
C GLY A 231 -6.00 -14.30 1.82
N ILE A 232 -6.33 -14.94 2.95
CA ILE A 232 -5.33 -15.31 3.97
C ILE A 232 -4.35 -16.35 3.44
N ALA A 233 -4.84 -17.40 2.77
CA ALA A 233 -3.97 -18.42 2.19
C ALA A 233 -2.98 -17.81 1.19
N ASN A 234 -3.44 -16.91 0.31
CA ASN A 234 -2.60 -16.23 -0.66
C ASN A 234 -1.51 -15.38 0.00
N ALA A 235 -1.87 -14.59 1.03
CA ALA A 235 -0.92 -13.78 1.76
C ALA A 235 0.10 -14.61 2.55
N ARG A 236 -0.31 -15.76 3.11
CA ARG A 236 0.62 -16.71 3.77
C ARG A 236 1.66 -17.25 2.78
N LEU A 237 1.23 -17.66 1.59
CA LEU A 237 2.15 -18.12 0.55
C LEU A 237 3.02 -16.99 -0.02
N ALA A 238 2.53 -15.75 -0.01
CA ALA A 238 3.35 -14.60 -0.37
C ALA A 238 4.49 -14.41 0.64
N TYR A 239 4.20 -14.54 1.93
CA TYR A 239 5.25 -14.48 2.96
C TYR A 239 6.24 -15.66 2.86
N GLU A 240 5.77 -16.87 2.54
CA GLU A 240 6.65 -18.01 2.23
C GLU A 240 7.60 -17.71 1.06
N LEU A 241 7.06 -17.14 -0.04
CA LEU A 241 7.86 -16.72 -1.19
C LEU A 241 8.88 -15.65 -0.79
N PHE A 242 8.49 -14.68 0.03
CA PHE A 242 9.40 -13.66 0.56
C PHE A 242 10.59 -14.28 1.30
N GLU A 243 10.34 -15.21 2.23
CA GLU A 243 11.41 -15.90 2.97
C GLU A 243 12.35 -16.65 2.03
N GLN A 244 11.80 -17.36 1.04
CA GLN A 244 12.59 -18.10 0.05
C GLN A 244 13.48 -17.16 -0.78
N ARG A 245 12.90 -16.09 -1.36
CA ARG A 245 13.62 -15.21 -2.28
C ARG A 245 14.68 -14.35 -1.59
N PHE A 246 14.45 -13.94 -0.34
CA PHE A 246 15.47 -13.22 0.44
C PHE A 246 16.50 -14.15 1.09
N ALA A 247 16.30 -15.47 1.03
CA ALA A 247 17.31 -16.47 1.37
C ALA A 247 18.22 -16.86 0.19
N ASP A 248 17.95 -16.41 -1.03
CA ASP A 248 18.78 -16.66 -2.21
C ASP A 248 20.12 -15.88 -2.17
N ASP A 249 21.14 -16.40 -2.84
CA ASP A 249 22.49 -15.81 -2.84
C ASP A 249 22.50 -14.35 -3.34
N ARG A 250 21.72 -14.05 -4.40
CA ARG A 250 21.57 -12.69 -4.94
C ARG A 250 21.12 -11.69 -3.88
N ALA A 251 20.10 -12.06 -3.10
CA ALA A 251 19.58 -11.19 -2.04
C ALA A 251 20.58 -11.09 -0.88
N LYS A 252 21.16 -12.21 -0.43
CA LYS A 252 22.16 -12.24 0.64
C LYS A 252 23.37 -11.36 0.34
N GLU A 253 23.87 -11.37 -0.90
CA GLU A 253 25.00 -10.53 -1.32
C GLU A 253 24.68 -9.03 -1.23
N LEU A 254 23.46 -8.63 -1.62
CA LEU A 254 23.02 -7.23 -1.52
C LEU A 254 22.81 -6.82 -0.06
N LEU A 255 22.18 -7.66 0.75
CA LEU A 255 22.00 -7.43 2.18
C LEU A 255 23.35 -7.30 2.91
N ALA A 256 24.32 -8.17 2.58
CA ALA A 256 25.68 -8.08 3.11
C ALA A 256 26.41 -6.80 2.67
N ALA A 257 26.00 -6.20 1.55
CA ALA A 257 26.48 -4.90 1.09
C ALA A 257 25.73 -3.70 1.70
N GLY A 258 24.78 -3.94 2.60
CA GLY A 258 24.02 -2.91 3.31
C GLY A 258 22.63 -2.63 2.75
N ALA A 259 22.14 -3.40 1.75
CA ALA A 259 20.75 -3.26 1.31
C ALA A 259 19.76 -3.66 2.42
N THR A 260 18.50 -3.26 2.24
CA THR A 260 17.38 -3.65 3.09
C THR A 260 16.58 -4.78 2.45
N VAL A 261 15.61 -5.35 3.17
CA VAL A 261 14.63 -6.27 2.57
C VAL A 261 13.42 -5.47 2.08
N GLN A 262 12.81 -5.88 0.98
CA GLN A 262 11.49 -5.38 0.60
C GLN A 262 10.43 -6.10 1.43
N ARG A 263 9.88 -5.42 2.43
CA ARG A 263 8.92 -6.03 3.36
C ARG A 263 7.59 -6.31 2.67
N PRO A 264 6.95 -7.47 2.92
CA PRO A 264 5.55 -7.68 2.56
C PRO A 264 4.66 -6.67 3.29
N LEU A 265 3.71 -6.07 2.58
CA LEU A 265 2.72 -5.17 3.15
C LEU A 265 1.32 -5.70 2.83
N TRP A 266 0.55 -6.04 3.86
CA TRP A 266 -0.84 -6.49 3.70
C TRP A 266 -1.75 -5.30 3.47
N ALA A 267 -2.30 -5.21 2.26
CA ALA A 267 -3.18 -4.13 1.82
C ALA A 267 -4.62 -4.61 1.65
N SER A 268 -5.55 -3.66 1.69
CA SER A 268 -6.98 -3.97 1.61
C SER A 268 -7.41 -4.96 2.71
N THR A 269 -7.00 -4.71 3.94
CA THR A 269 -7.23 -5.58 5.11
C THR A 269 -8.52 -5.24 5.87
N GLY A 270 -9.36 -4.34 5.33
CA GLY A 270 -10.72 -4.14 5.82
C GLY A 270 -11.66 -5.24 5.33
N VAL A 271 -12.25 -5.98 6.27
CA VAL A 271 -13.19 -7.08 6.03
C VAL A 271 -14.45 -6.59 5.31
N LYS A 272 -14.91 -7.36 4.33
CA LYS A 272 -16.07 -7.00 3.47
C LYS A 272 -17.35 -7.73 3.86
N ASP A 273 -17.24 -8.92 4.44
CA ASP A 273 -18.37 -9.70 4.93
C ASP A 273 -18.64 -9.37 6.41
N PRO A 274 -19.81 -8.81 6.78
CA PRO A 274 -20.15 -8.49 8.16
C PRO A 274 -20.29 -9.73 9.08
N ASN A 275 -20.30 -10.95 8.54
CA ASN A 275 -20.34 -12.18 9.33
C ASN A 275 -18.96 -12.67 9.77
N LEU A 276 -17.88 -12.05 9.27
CA LEU A 276 -16.51 -12.34 9.67
C LEU A 276 -16.08 -11.37 10.78
N PRO A 277 -15.12 -11.76 11.65
CA PRO A 277 -14.49 -10.82 12.57
C PRO A 277 -13.89 -9.66 11.77
N ASP A 278 -14.17 -8.41 12.15
CA ASP A 278 -13.68 -7.20 11.47
C ASP A 278 -12.15 -6.99 11.61
N THR A 279 -11.50 -7.82 12.44
CA THR A 279 -10.05 -7.91 12.65
C THR A 279 -9.38 -9.08 11.91
N LEU A 280 -10.14 -9.88 11.15
CA LEU A 280 -9.67 -11.14 10.52
C LEU A 280 -8.35 -11.00 9.77
N TYR A 281 -8.25 -10.05 8.82
CA TYR A 281 -7.05 -9.86 8.00
C TYR A 281 -5.89 -9.17 8.72
N VAL A 282 -6.05 -8.88 10.01
CA VAL A 282 -4.97 -8.40 10.89
C VAL A 282 -4.48 -9.54 11.76
N THR A 283 -5.39 -10.24 12.46
CA THR A 283 -5.03 -11.30 13.42
C THR A 283 -4.50 -12.56 12.73
N GLU A 284 -4.97 -12.86 11.51
CA GLU A 284 -4.53 -14.03 10.73
C GLU A 284 -3.26 -13.81 9.90
N LEU A 285 -2.75 -12.57 9.85
CA LEU A 285 -1.61 -12.15 9.03
C LEU A 285 -0.52 -11.48 9.87
N VAL A 286 -0.13 -12.13 10.96
CA VAL A 286 0.93 -11.67 11.84
C VAL A 286 2.21 -12.44 11.55
N ALA A 287 3.25 -11.74 11.10
CA ALA A 287 4.60 -12.28 10.96
C ALA A 287 5.66 -11.17 11.10
N PRO A 288 6.85 -11.48 11.62
CA PRO A 288 7.93 -10.51 11.75
C PRO A 288 8.32 -9.86 10.41
N GLY A 289 8.65 -8.57 10.45
CA GLY A 289 9.16 -7.86 9.27
C GLY A 289 8.09 -7.57 8.21
N THR A 290 6.81 -7.64 8.57
CA THR A 290 5.70 -7.27 7.69
C THR A 290 5.11 -5.92 8.06
N VAL A 291 4.32 -5.36 7.15
CA VAL A 291 3.51 -4.16 7.35
C VAL A 291 2.06 -4.53 7.14
N ASN A 292 1.13 -3.96 7.91
CA ASN A 292 -0.30 -4.02 7.59
C ASN A 292 -0.82 -2.59 7.45
N THR A 293 -1.29 -2.22 6.25
CA THR A 293 -1.94 -0.91 6.04
C THR A 293 -3.44 -1.05 6.21
N MET A 294 -3.96 -0.41 7.26
CA MET A 294 -5.33 -0.61 7.73
C MET A 294 -6.17 0.63 7.46
N PRO A 295 -7.39 0.49 6.92
CA PRO A 295 -8.40 1.53 7.05
C PRO A 295 -8.61 1.85 8.53
N GLU A 296 -8.92 3.10 8.87
CA GLU A 296 -9.04 3.52 10.29
C GLU A 296 -10.05 2.66 11.07
N LYS A 297 -11.15 2.23 10.45
CA LYS A 297 -12.12 1.34 11.11
C LYS A 297 -11.49 0.02 11.56
N THR A 298 -10.66 -0.59 10.72
CA THR A 298 -9.94 -1.83 11.04
C THR A 298 -8.87 -1.59 12.11
N LEU A 299 -8.17 -0.45 12.06
CA LEU A 299 -7.24 -0.05 13.10
C LEU A 299 -7.94 0.08 14.47
N GLN A 300 -9.09 0.75 14.52
CA GLN A 300 -9.83 0.93 15.76
C GLN A 300 -10.42 -0.39 16.27
N ALA A 301 -10.96 -1.25 15.40
CA ALA A 301 -11.43 -2.58 15.77
C ALA A 301 -10.30 -3.44 16.35
N THR A 302 -9.14 -3.44 15.69
CA THR A 302 -7.94 -4.12 16.18
C THR A 302 -7.55 -3.60 17.56
N PHE A 303 -7.46 -2.28 17.74
CA PHE A 303 -7.12 -1.67 19.02
C PHE A 303 -8.10 -2.01 20.15
N ASP A 304 -9.40 -2.05 19.85
CA ASP A 304 -10.45 -2.31 20.82
C ASP A 304 -10.48 -3.78 21.27
N HIS A 305 -10.46 -4.72 20.31
CA HIS A 305 -10.75 -6.13 20.60
C HIS A 305 -10.00 -7.15 19.73
N GLY A 306 -8.90 -6.76 19.06
CA GLY A 306 -8.04 -7.70 18.35
C GLY A 306 -7.44 -8.76 19.26
N VAL A 307 -7.49 -10.03 18.83
CA VAL A 307 -6.89 -11.17 19.56
C VAL A 307 -5.63 -11.61 18.82
N LEU A 308 -4.46 -11.35 19.41
CA LEU A 308 -3.16 -11.65 18.80
C LEU A 308 -2.59 -12.92 19.41
N GLU A 309 -2.35 -13.94 18.58
CA GLU A 309 -1.84 -15.25 19.02
C GLU A 309 -0.34 -15.47 18.72
N GLY A 310 0.35 -14.40 18.29
CA GLY A 310 1.74 -14.47 17.83
C GLY A 310 1.82 -14.60 16.32
N ASP A 311 2.84 -15.30 15.81
CA ASP A 311 2.99 -15.57 14.39
C ASP A 311 1.86 -16.50 13.89
N THR A 312 1.04 -16.00 12.98
CA THR A 312 -0.10 -16.72 12.38
C THR A 312 0.13 -17.07 10.91
N ILE A 313 1.34 -16.86 10.40
CA ILE A 313 1.70 -17.12 9.00
C ILE A 313 2.61 -18.34 8.89
N THR A 314 3.77 -18.37 9.53
CA THR A 314 4.84 -19.35 9.23
C THR A 314 4.43 -20.80 9.53
N GLY A 315 3.64 -21.01 10.58
CA GLY A 315 3.08 -22.32 10.94
C GLY A 315 1.99 -22.85 9.99
N ASN A 316 1.47 -22.01 9.09
CA ASN A 316 0.25 -22.28 8.32
C ASN A 316 0.47 -22.40 6.80
N TYR A 317 1.71 -22.55 6.33
CA TYR A 317 1.99 -22.72 4.89
C TYR A 317 1.34 -23.98 4.30
N ALA A 318 1.42 -25.11 4.99
CA ALA A 318 0.83 -26.36 4.52
C ALA A 318 -0.69 -26.24 4.33
N ASP A 319 -1.37 -25.59 5.27
CA ASP A 319 -2.81 -25.30 5.18
C ASP A 319 -3.13 -24.35 4.04
N ALA A 320 -2.28 -23.33 3.81
CA ALA A 320 -2.43 -22.40 2.70
C ALA A 320 -2.29 -23.10 1.33
N HIS A 321 -1.28 -23.96 1.14
CA HIS A 321 -1.16 -24.80 -0.06
C HIS A 321 -2.39 -25.69 -0.24
N ALA A 322 -2.86 -26.34 0.82
CA ALA A 322 -4.04 -27.20 0.77
C ALA A 322 -5.32 -26.44 0.38
N VAL A 323 -5.47 -25.18 0.77
CA VAL A 323 -6.59 -24.32 0.31
C VAL A 323 -6.53 -24.14 -1.21
N PHE A 324 -5.36 -23.87 -1.78
CA PHE A 324 -5.22 -23.72 -3.23
C PHE A 324 -5.44 -25.01 -4.01
N ASP A 325 -4.96 -26.15 -3.49
CA ASP A 325 -5.26 -27.46 -4.06
C ASP A 325 -6.79 -27.72 -4.07
N GLN A 326 -7.48 -27.37 -3.00
CA GLN A 326 -8.93 -27.52 -2.89
C GLN A 326 -9.69 -26.55 -3.81
N LEU A 327 -9.24 -25.30 -3.93
CA LEU A 327 -9.80 -24.32 -4.86
C LEU A 327 -9.71 -24.83 -6.31
N ALA A 328 -8.55 -25.36 -6.70
CA ALA A 328 -8.36 -25.97 -8.02
C ALA A 328 -9.27 -27.20 -8.21
N ALA A 329 -9.39 -28.05 -7.18
CA ALA A 329 -10.23 -29.25 -7.22
C ALA A 329 -11.73 -28.95 -7.41
N VAL A 330 -12.22 -27.83 -6.89
CA VAL A 330 -13.61 -27.37 -7.11
C VAL A 330 -13.78 -26.55 -8.40
N GLY A 331 -12.69 -26.31 -9.15
CA GLY A 331 -12.71 -25.67 -10.46
C GLY A 331 -12.46 -24.16 -10.46
N VAL A 332 -11.89 -23.59 -9.39
CA VAL A 332 -11.45 -22.19 -9.38
C VAL A 332 -10.11 -22.07 -10.10
N ASP A 333 -10.10 -21.39 -11.25
CA ASP A 333 -8.87 -20.95 -11.92
C ASP A 333 -8.33 -19.70 -11.21
N PHE A 334 -7.32 -19.89 -10.36
CA PHE A 334 -6.74 -18.79 -9.58
C PHE A 334 -5.88 -17.84 -10.43
N ALA A 335 -5.31 -18.31 -11.55
CA ALA A 335 -4.58 -17.42 -12.44
C ALA A 335 -5.56 -16.40 -13.06
N ASP A 336 -6.70 -16.88 -13.54
CA ASP A 336 -7.77 -16.01 -14.05
C ASP A 336 -8.34 -15.09 -12.95
N VAL A 337 -8.51 -15.56 -11.70
CA VAL A 337 -8.87 -14.69 -10.56
C VAL A 337 -7.90 -13.51 -10.45
N THR A 338 -6.60 -13.79 -10.40
CA THR A 338 -5.61 -12.74 -10.16
C THR A 338 -5.46 -11.79 -11.35
N GLN A 339 -5.68 -12.25 -12.57
CA GLN A 339 -5.73 -11.39 -13.75
C GLN A 339 -6.92 -10.42 -13.69
N VAL A 340 -8.12 -10.93 -13.38
CA VAL A 340 -9.31 -10.09 -13.18
C VAL A 340 -9.07 -9.04 -12.08
N LEU A 341 -8.43 -9.43 -10.98
CA LEU A 341 -8.12 -8.50 -9.88
C LEU A 341 -7.10 -7.42 -10.26
N GLU A 342 -6.10 -7.76 -11.08
CA GLU A 342 -5.12 -6.79 -11.61
C GLU A 342 -5.85 -5.78 -12.52
N ASP A 343 -6.61 -6.25 -13.50
CA ASP A 343 -7.34 -5.42 -14.47
C ASP A 343 -8.36 -4.51 -13.78
N GLU A 344 -9.26 -5.08 -12.96
CA GLU A 344 -10.23 -4.29 -12.19
C GLU A 344 -9.55 -3.36 -11.17
N GLY A 345 -8.38 -3.75 -10.67
CA GLY A 345 -7.60 -2.95 -9.73
C GLY A 345 -7.13 -1.64 -10.37
N VAL A 346 -6.57 -1.73 -11.58
CA VAL A 346 -6.15 -0.56 -12.37
C VAL A 346 -7.35 0.29 -12.77
N GLU A 347 -8.42 -0.32 -13.29
CA GLU A 347 -9.63 0.40 -13.71
C GLU A 347 -10.27 1.19 -12.56
N LYS A 348 -10.39 0.59 -11.37
CA LYS A 348 -10.93 1.27 -10.19
C LYS A 348 -10.07 2.45 -9.76
N PHE A 349 -8.74 2.35 -9.90
CA PHE A 349 -7.83 3.45 -9.55
C PHE A 349 -7.92 4.60 -10.55
N ILE A 350 -8.01 4.31 -11.86
CA ILE A 350 -8.27 5.31 -12.90
C ILE A 350 -9.61 6.01 -12.66
N ALA A 351 -10.67 5.25 -12.33
CA ALA A 351 -11.98 5.82 -12.03
C ALA A 351 -11.93 6.79 -10.83
N SER A 352 -11.27 6.40 -9.72
CA SER A 352 -11.09 7.28 -8.57
C SER A 352 -10.19 8.48 -8.86
N TRP A 353 -9.23 8.35 -9.79
CA TRP A 353 -8.42 9.48 -10.25
C TRP A 353 -9.24 10.50 -11.03
N HIS A 354 -10.10 10.04 -11.94
CA HIS A 354 -11.01 10.93 -12.67
C HIS A 354 -12.02 11.62 -11.73
N GLU A 355 -12.51 10.94 -10.70
CA GLU A 355 -13.36 11.54 -9.65
C GLU A 355 -12.62 12.64 -8.87
N LEU A 356 -11.34 12.40 -8.54
CA LEU A 356 -10.47 13.42 -7.95
C LEU A 356 -10.29 14.62 -8.88
N GLN A 357 -10.02 14.40 -10.16
CA GLN A 357 -9.91 15.45 -11.17
C GLN A 357 -11.19 16.26 -11.29
N GLU A 358 -12.36 15.62 -11.32
CA GLU A 358 -13.65 16.31 -11.36
C GLU A 358 -13.87 17.17 -10.10
N THR A 359 -13.55 16.62 -8.93
CA THR A 359 -13.66 17.31 -7.64
C THR A 359 -12.79 18.57 -7.60
N VAL A 360 -11.51 18.45 -7.98
CA VAL A 360 -10.57 19.59 -7.99
C VAL A 360 -10.92 20.59 -9.09
N SER A 361 -11.28 20.13 -10.29
CA SER A 361 -11.73 21.00 -11.38
C SER A 361 -12.94 21.85 -10.97
N THR A 362 -13.89 21.24 -10.28
CA THR A 362 -15.05 21.95 -9.74
C THR A 362 -14.64 22.95 -8.67
N ALA A 363 -13.80 22.55 -7.71
CA ALA A 363 -13.33 23.42 -6.65
C ALA A 363 -12.57 24.66 -7.17
N LEU A 364 -11.68 24.48 -8.17
CA LEU A 364 -10.96 25.57 -8.82
C LEU A 364 -11.92 26.56 -9.51
N LYS A 365 -12.90 26.06 -10.27
CA LYS A 365 -13.90 26.91 -10.96
C LYS A 365 -14.78 27.67 -9.97
N SER A 366 -15.28 26.99 -8.94
CA SER A 366 -16.13 27.61 -7.91
C SER A 366 -15.39 28.68 -7.13
N SER A 367 -14.10 28.49 -6.86
CA SER A 367 -13.29 29.50 -6.16
C SER A 367 -13.18 30.83 -6.91
N LEU A 368 -13.22 30.83 -8.24
CA LEU A 368 -13.17 32.06 -9.05
C LEU A 368 -14.53 32.75 -9.17
N GLN A 369 -15.63 32.02 -8.94
CA GLN A 369 -17.00 32.55 -9.04
C GLN A 369 -17.50 33.18 -7.72
N GLY A 370 -16.90 32.81 -6.58
CA GLY A 370 -17.29 33.30 -5.26
C GLY A 370 -16.79 34.71 -4.90
N ASP A 371 -15.96 35.32 -5.74
CA ASP A 371 -15.43 36.69 -5.56
C ASP A 371 -16.14 37.74 -6.46
N ALA A 372 -17.30 37.39 -7.04
CA ALA A 372 -18.10 38.27 -7.93
C ALA A 372 -19.28 38.95 -7.22
#